data_AF-A0A7Y3XNK5-F1
#
_entry.id   AF-A0A7Y3XNK5-F1
#
_cell.length_a   1.000
_cell.length_b   1.000
_cell.length_c   1.000
_cell.angle_alpha   90.00
_cell.angle_beta   90.00
_cell.angle_gamma   90.00
#
_symmetry.space_group_name_H-M   'P 1'
#
loop_
_entity.id
_entity.type
_entity.pdbx_description
1 polymer ?
#
loop_
_entity_poly.entity_id
_entity_poly.type
_entity_poly.pdbx_seq_one_letter_code
_entity_poly.pdbx_strand_id
1 'polypeptide(L)'
;MNSKQQPEKAEIQSIEGSEKGLALITSIVLVALLAIVGTISVNTTYTDIMISGNYKDSVRAFYAAEGGAEYGLNQLRQRFSTVLDPGSADLTAVVSAFNTGITGTNTAMSDYTFGTFTVLQTLGAGTVTPITTGNYAGLSALIDNYDITTEAGTGTASARIVISAEDYLIPLFQFAVFYDDDLEIHPGPDMTFDNGWIHSNSDIYLGAENTLTIDSKTTSAGDILYSRKTTGSEQNVDGVVQFTDAGGVDQAMKQDDDLDGNLETEEILDSTRSDWVIESQSRWGGNVKSGDHGISSIDLVPMPSGSDEIEIIKEGDDYNPSDSAEISADPDIANTRYYWKAGLRILNGTAYDQAGVSVDLTNGGAITNPISNETFWDAREEAFITVTTIDMELLGTNSMASPELSNGILYVSESAPNKGVRLIKGHTLPAGGFTVASENPIYIQGDYNTANVPAAVLGDAVTILSNNWDDTNDTSYGSRNAIATTINTAIVSGNVESTLGGDYSGGLENLPRYLENWAGITLNYSGSVVCLWQSEKATASWGKSNVYYPPDRNWSYGMDVNNMPPGTPFVRVVSKVGWYHDIN
;
A
#
# COMPACT_ATOMS: atom_id res chain seq x y z
N MET A 1 -68.12 13.25 -130.70
CA MET A 1 -69.20 13.90 -129.93
C MET A 1 -68.70 14.19 -128.53
N ASN A 2 -68.87 15.43 -128.08
CA ASN A 2 -68.92 15.95 -126.71
C ASN A 2 -67.81 15.69 -125.67
N SER A 3 -67.19 16.82 -125.29
CA SER A 3 -66.89 17.37 -123.95
C SER A 3 -66.89 16.47 -122.70
N LYS A 4 -65.87 16.71 -121.85
CA LYS A 4 -66.02 17.19 -120.46
C LYS A 4 -64.66 17.56 -119.83
N GLN A 5 -64.65 18.62 -119.03
CA GLN A 5 -63.55 19.15 -118.20
C GLN A 5 -63.72 18.71 -116.72
N GLN A 6 -62.60 18.79 -115.96
CA GLN A 6 -62.39 18.83 -114.47
C GLN A 6 -62.02 17.50 -113.73
N PRO A 7 -61.31 17.54 -112.56
CA PRO A 7 -60.00 18.14 -112.26
C PRO A 7 -59.08 17.28 -111.31
N GLU A 8 -57.88 17.80 -111.00
CA GLU A 8 -57.10 17.65 -109.74
C GLU A 8 -56.29 16.36 -109.41
N LYS A 9 -54.96 16.54 -109.25
CA LYS A 9 -54.18 16.18 -108.03
C LYS A 9 -52.73 16.66 -108.17
N ALA A 10 -52.31 17.55 -107.27
CA ALA A 10 -50.90 17.88 -107.07
C ALA A 10 -50.27 16.81 -106.19
N GLU A 11 -49.35 16.02 -106.74
CA GLU A 11 -48.47 15.15 -105.97
C GLU A 11 -47.26 15.96 -105.51
N ILE A 12 -47.19 16.22 -104.21
CA ILE A 12 -45.98 16.67 -103.53
C ILE A 12 -45.09 15.44 -103.37
N GLN A 13 -44.02 15.35 -104.16
CA GLN A 13 -42.98 14.35 -103.95
C GLN A 13 -42.21 14.70 -102.67
N SER A 14 -42.35 13.86 -101.65
CA SER A 14 -41.51 13.88 -100.45
C SER A 14 -40.09 13.44 -100.82
N ILE A 15 -39.12 14.29 -100.56
CA ILE A 15 -37.70 13.94 -100.57
C ILE A 15 -37.46 13.09 -99.32
N GLU A 16 -37.45 11.76 -99.46
CA GLU A 16 -36.93 10.86 -98.42
C GLU A 16 -35.41 11.05 -98.32
N GLY A 17 -34.98 11.80 -97.31
CA GLY A 17 -33.58 11.95 -96.94
C GLY A 17 -33.06 10.68 -96.28
N SER A 18 -31.86 10.25 -96.69
CA SER A 18 -31.14 9.09 -96.15
C SER A 18 -30.90 9.18 -94.63
N GLU A 19 -31.71 8.46 -93.83
CA GLU A 19 -31.61 8.39 -92.35
C GLU A 19 -30.37 7.61 -91.84
N LYS A 20 -29.58 6.99 -92.72
CA LYS A 20 -28.41 6.17 -92.35
C LYS A 20 -27.25 6.96 -91.76
N GLY A 21 -27.12 8.26 -92.08
CA GLY A 21 -26.07 9.14 -91.53
C GLY A 21 -26.40 9.66 -90.12
N LEU A 22 -27.67 9.94 -89.86
CA LEU A 22 -28.14 10.42 -88.54
C LEU A 22 -28.00 9.32 -87.49
N ALA A 23 -28.34 8.07 -87.85
CA ALA A 23 -28.20 6.89 -87.00
C ALA A 23 -26.74 6.64 -86.54
N LEU A 24 -25.75 6.87 -87.42
CA LEU A 24 -24.33 6.75 -87.09
C LEU A 24 -23.88 7.82 -86.10
N ILE A 25 -24.30 9.08 -86.31
CA ILE A 25 -23.96 10.20 -85.42
C ILE A 25 -24.59 10.01 -84.05
N THR A 26 -25.88 9.63 -83.97
CA THR A 26 -26.53 9.33 -82.69
C THR A 26 -25.89 8.15 -81.97
N SER A 27 -25.44 7.13 -82.71
CA SER A 27 -24.74 5.97 -82.13
C SER A 27 -23.37 6.36 -81.58
N ILE A 28 -22.59 7.19 -82.28
CA ILE A 28 -21.29 7.69 -81.82
C ILE A 28 -21.47 8.57 -80.58
N VAL A 29 -22.47 9.45 -80.55
CA VAL A 29 -22.79 10.28 -79.38
C VAL A 29 -23.23 9.41 -78.20
N LEU A 30 -24.04 8.37 -78.43
CA LEU A 30 -24.43 7.40 -77.40
C LEU A 30 -23.22 6.63 -76.85
N VAL A 31 -22.34 6.14 -77.71
CA VAL A 31 -21.12 5.44 -77.30
C VAL A 31 -20.17 6.37 -76.56
N ALA A 32 -20.04 7.62 -76.99
CA ALA A 32 -19.23 8.64 -76.29
C ALA A 32 -19.81 8.96 -74.90
N LEU A 33 -21.13 9.11 -74.78
CA LEU A 33 -21.81 9.29 -73.50
C LEU A 33 -21.63 8.08 -72.58
N LEU A 34 -21.81 6.87 -73.11
CA LEU A 34 -21.59 5.62 -72.37
C LEU A 34 -20.13 5.46 -71.93
N ALA A 35 -19.17 5.87 -72.76
CA ALA A 35 -17.75 5.85 -72.42
C ALA A 35 -17.42 6.87 -71.32
N ILE A 36 -18.02 8.07 -71.35
CA ILE A 36 -17.87 9.08 -70.29
C ILE A 36 -18.46 8.55 -68.98
N VAL A 37 -19.69 8.04 -69.01
CA VAL A 37 -20.35 7.47 -67.84
C VAL A 37 -19.55 6.28 -67.29
N GLY A 38 -19.09 5.36 -68.15
CA GLY A 38 -18.27 4.23 -67.76
C GLY A 38 -16.94 4.64 -67.12
N THR A 39 -16.28 5.67 -67.66
CA THR A 39 -15.03 6.22 -67.09
C THR A 39 -15.27 6.87 -65.73
N ILE A 40 -16.34 7.64 -65.58
CA ILE A 40 -16.74 8.22 -64.29
C ILE A 40 -17.02 7.11 -63.28
N SER A 41 -17.82 6.10 -63.65
CA SER A 41 -18.13 4.97 -62.76
C SER A 41 -16.89 4.21 -62.29
N VAL A 42 -15.93 3.94 -63.17
CA VAL A 42 -14.67 3.27 -62.81
C VAL A 42 -13.84 4.13 -61.86
N ASN A 43 -13.70 5.43 -62.14
CA ASN A 43 -12.95 6.34 -61.29
C ASN A 43 -13.61 6.50 -59.92
N THR A 44 -14.94 6.65 -59.86
CA THR A 44 -15.69 6.70 -58.59
C THR A 44 -15.51 5.41 -57.81
N THR A 45 -15.63 4.24 -58.47
CA THR A 45 -15.40 2.94 -57.82
C THR A 45 -13.98 2.81 -57.26
N TYR A 46 -12.97 3.25 -58.02
CA TYR A 46 -11.58 3.24 -57.56
C TYR A 46 -11.38 4.15 -56.34
N THR A 47 -11.96 5.35 -56.36
CA THR A 47 -11.92 6.28 -55.22
C THR A 47 -12.63 5.68 -53.99
N ASP A 48 -13.80 5.06 -54.16
CA ASP A 48 -14.54 4.43 -53.06
C ASP A 48 -13.77 3.25 -52.45
N ILE A 49 -13.11 2.43 -53.28
CA ILE A 49 -12.24 1.35 -52.81
C ILE A 49 -11.07 1.91 -51.99
N MET A 50 -10.43 2.98 -52.45
CA MET A 50 -9.32 3.63 -51.73
C MET A 50 -9.79 4.26 -50.42
N ILE A 51 -10.93 4.97 -50.41
CA ILE A 51 -11.51 5.55 -49.20
C ILE A 51 -11.88 4.44 -48.20
N SER A 52 -12.53 3.38 -48.67
CA SER A 52 -12.91 2.24 -47.82
C SER A 52 -11.68 1.51 -47.27
N GLY A 53 -10.61 1.39 -48.07
CA GLY A 53 -9.33 0.83 -47.64
C GLY A 53 -8.70 1.67 -46.52
N ASN A 54 -8.55 2.98 -46.76
CA ASN A 54 -8.00 3.90 -45.77
C ASN A 54 -8.84 3.95 -44.49
N TYR A 55 -10.16 3.93 -44.60
CA TYR A 55 -11.07 3.87 -43.45
C TYR A 55 -10.90 2.58 -42.66
N LYS A 56 -10.86 1.43 -43.35
CA LYS A 56 -10.59 0.13 -42.70
C LYS A 56 -9.25 0.14 -41.97
N ASP A 57 -8.20 0.65 -42.59
CA ASP A 57 -6.86 0.72 -42.02
C ASP A 57 -6.80 1.67 -40.81
N SER A 58 -7.47 2.81 -40.88
CA SER A 58 -7.62 3.74 -39.74
C SER A 58 -8.35 3.11 -38.55
N VAL A 59 -9.45 2.39 -38.80
CA VAL A 59 -10.18 1.67 -37.75
C VAL A 59 -9.32 0.55 -37.14
N ARG A 60 -8.56 -0.16 -37.96
CA ARG A 60 -7.63 -1.20 -37.49
C ARG A 60 -6.51 -0.62 -36.63
N ALA A 61 -5.89 0.49 -37.05
CA ALA A 61 -4.86 1.18 -36.28
C ALA A 61 -5.41 1.69 -34.94
N PHE A 62 -6.62 2.23 -34.94
CA PHE A 62 -7.31 2.68 -33.72
C PHE A 62 -7.48 1.56 -32.70
N TYR A 63 -8.06 0.42 -33.09
CA TYR A 63 -8.24 -0.70 -32.16
C TYR A 63 -6.92 -1.34 -31.72
N ALA A 64 -5.90 -1.33 -32.58
CA ALA A 64 -4.56 -1.79 -32.19
C ALA A 64 -3.93 -0.87 -31.13
N ALA A 65 -4.07 0.46 -31.30
CA ALA A 65 -3.57 1.44 -30.34
C ALA A 65 -4.35 1.36 -29.01
N GLU A 66 -5.67 1.16 -29.05
CA GLU A 66 -6.51 0.97 -27.87
C GLU A 66 -6.12 -0.32 -27.12
N GLY A 67 -5.99 -1.44 -27.82
CA GLY A 67 -5.55 -2.70 -27.23
C GLY A 67 -4.15 -2.62 -26.62
N GLY A 68 -3.25 -1.87 -27.25
CA GLY A 68 -1.93 -1.58 -26.67
C GLY A 68 -2.04 -0.72 -25.41
N ALA A 69 -2.85 0.35 -25.41
CA ALA A 69 -3.03 1.18 -24.21
C ALA A 69 -3.59 0.37 -23.04
N GLU A 70 -4.58 -0.51 -23.27
CA GLU A 70 -5.13 -1.40 -22.24
C GLU A 70 -4.09 -2.43 -21.75
N TYR A 71 -3.28 -2.98 -22.66
CA TYR A 71 -2.16 -3.84 -22.29
C TYR A 71 -1.15 -3.09 -21.41
N GLY A 72 -0.79 -1.86 -21.78
CA GLY A 72 0.09 -0.98 -21.00
C GLY A 72 -0.46 -0.66 -19.61
N LEU A 73 -1.76 -0.39 -19.48
CA LEU A 73 -2.42 -0.21 -18.18
C LEU A 73 -2.31 -1.47 -17.31
N ASN A 74 -2.43 -2.66 -17.90
CA ASN A 74 -2.26 -3.91 -17.16
C ASN A 74 -0.80 -4.13 -16.74
N GLN A 75 0.18 -3.76 -17.58
CA GLN A 75 1.60 -3.80 -17.18
C GLN A 75 1.88 -2.85 -16.01
N LEU A 76 1.28 -1.65 -16.01
CA LEU A 76 1.39 -0.72 -14.90
C LEU A 76 0.80 -1.30 -13.60
N ARG A 77 -0.42 -1.87 -13.67
CA ARG A 77 -1.07 -2.54 -12.54
C ARG A 77 -0.23 -3.66 -11.96
N GLN A 78 0.33 -4.52 -12.80
CA GLN A 78 1.18 -5.63 -12.38
C GLN A 78 2.45 -5.16 -11.69
N ARG A 79 3.06 -4.06 -12.18
CA ARG A 79 4.25 -3.51 -11.54
C ARG A 79 3.93 -2.90 -10.17
N PHE A 80 2.83 -2.18 -10.07
CA PHE A 80 2.47 -1.46 -8.84
C PHE A 80 1.92 -2.39 -7.75
N SER A 81 1.47 -3.60 -8.09
CA SER A 81 1.02 -4.58 -7.09
C SER A 81 2.15 -5.22 -6.28
N THR A 82 3.42 -5.11 -6.70
CA THR A 82 4.55 -5.79 -6.04
C THR A 82 5.61 -4.82 -5.50
N VAL A 83 5.39 -3.51 -5.66
CA VAL A 83 6.40 -2.48 -5.37
C VAL A 83 5.81 -1.47 -4.40
N LEU A 84 6.43 -1.36 -3.22
CA LEU A 84 6.00 -0.44 -2.15
C LEU A 84 6.10 1.05 -2.55
N ASP A 85 7.15 1.43 -3.30
CA ASP A 85 7.39 2.83 -3.73
C ASP A 85 7.99 2.92 -5.15
N PRO A 86 7.16 2.77 -6.21
CA PRO A 86 7.62 2.81 -7.61
C PRO A 86 8.19 4.17 -8.01
N GLY A 87 9.39 4.15 -8.57
CA GLY A 87 10.07 5.30 -9.12
C GLY A 87 10.17 5.27 -10.66
N SER A 88 11.02 6.13 -11.21
CA SER A 88 11.28 6.22 -12.65
C SER A 88 11.82 4.90 -13.25
N ALA A 89 12.52 4.10 -12.45
CA ALA A 89 13.01 2.78 -12.87
C ALA A 89 11.86 1.80 -13.12
N ASP A 90 10.83 1.81 -12.27
CA ASP A 90 9.65 0.95 -12.40
C ASP A 90 8.81 1.33 -13.62
N LEU A 91 8.63 2.63 -13.88
CA LEU A 91 7.98 3.09 -15.10
C LEU A 91 8.76 2.65 -16.36
N THR A 92 10.08 2.65 -16.30
CA THR A 92 10.94 2.14 -17.38
C THR A 92 10.80 0.63 -17.56
N ALA A 93 10.64 -0.12 -16.46
CA ALA A 93 10.37 -1.56 -16.50
C ALA A 93 9.01 -1.85 -17.15
N VAL A 94 7.96 -1.09 -16.83
CA VAL A 94 6.63 -1.18 -17.48
C VAL A 94 6.75 -0.98 -18.99
N VAL A 95 7.49 0.04 -19.43
CA VAL A 95 7.74 0.30 -20.86
C VAL A 95 8.51 -0.86 -21.51
N SER A 96 9.48 -1.44 -20.83
CA SER A 96 10.28 -2.56 -21.33
C SER A 96 9.45 -3.84 -21.46
N ALA A 97 8.60 -4.12 -20.48
CA ALA A 97 7.67 -5.26 -20.49
C ALA A 97 6.62 -5.11 -21.60
N PHE A 98 6.11 -3.89 -21.81
CA PHE A 98 5.24 -3.57 -22.94
C PHE A 98 5.91 -3.91 -24.28
N ASN A 99 7.11 -3.38 -24.51
CA ASN A 99 7.85 -3.58 -25.75
C ASN A 99 8.17 -5.05 -26.00
N THR A 100 8.57 -5.80 -24.96
CA THR A 100 8.85 -7.23 -25.06
C THR A 100 7.59 -8.03 -25.41
N GLY A 101 6.46 -7.72 -24.76
CA GLY A 101 5.19 -8.40 -25.01
C GLY A 101 4.63 -8.20 -26.43
N ILE A 102 4.91 -7.03 -27.03
CA ILE A 102 4.45 -6.71 -28.39
C ILE A 102 5.43 -7.15 -29.48
N THR A 103 6.74 -7.11 -29.22
CA THR A 103 7.78 -7.52 -30.18
C THR A 103 8.10 -9.02 -30.12
N GLY A 104 7.72 -9.72 -29.05
CA GLY A 104 7.99 -11.13 -28.83
C GLY A 104 6.99 -12.07 -29.52
N THR A 105 7.36 -12.64 -30.67
CA THR A 105 6.77 -13.86 -31.29
C THR A 105 5.26 -13.88 -31.62
N ASN A 106 4.50 -12.83 -31.32
CA ASN A 106 3.07 -12.82 -31.52
C ASN A 106 2.72 -12.54 -33.00
N THR A 107 2.64 -13.61 -33.78
CA THR A 107 2.25 -13.56 -35.21
C THR A 107 0.88 -12.91 -35.45
N ALA A 108 0.04 -12.76 -34.43
CA ALA A 108 -1.22 -12.02 -34.53
C ALA A 108 -1.02 -10.49 -34.69
N MET A 109 0.18 -9.98 -34.39
CA MET A 109 0.51 -8.54 -34.41
C MET A 109 1.35 -8.12 -35.62
N SER A 110 1.71 -9.04 -36.52
CA SER A 110 2.60 -8.75 -37.66
C SER A 110 2.05 -7.73 -38.66
N ASP A 111 0.73 -7.52 -38.65
CA ASP A 111 0.03 -6.56 -39.48
C ASP A 111 0.08 -5.12 -38.92
N TYR A 112 0.62 -4.95 -37.70
CA TYR A 112 0.63 -3.67 -36.99
C TYR A 112 2.06 -3.23 -36.65
N THR A 113 2.28 -1.93 -36.68
CA THR A 113 3.50 -1.29 -36.17
C THR A 113 3.14 -0.50 -34.93
N PHE A 114 3.79 -0.79 -33.80
CA PHE A 114 3.68 0.02 -32.60
C PHE A 114 4.76 1.10 -32.61
N GLY A 115 4.34 2.35 -32.42
CA GLY A 115 5.20 3.51 -32.31
C GLY A 115 5.66 3.71 -30.87
N THR A 116 5.60 4.96 -30.40
CA THR A 116 6.03 5.30 -29.04
C THR A 116 5.00 4.82 -28.00
N PHE A 117 5.46 4.06 -27.02
CA PHE A 117 4.74 3.80 -25.78
C PHE A 117 5.37 4.61 -24.64
N THR A 118 4.54 5.34 -23.91
CA THR A 118 4.99 6.08 -22.72
C THR A 118 4.00 5.94 -21.58
N VAL A 119 4.52 5.83 -20.37
CA VAL A 119 3.77 6.05 -19.13
C VAL A 119 4.34 7.32 -18.50
N LEU A 120 3.53 8.35 -18.37
CA LEU A 120 3.95 9.64 -17.81
C LEU A 120 3.10 9.97 -16.59
N GLN A 121 3.75 10.27 -15.47
CA GLN A 121 3.06 10.86 -14.33
C GLN A 121 2.69 12.30 -14.68
N THR A 122 1.41 12.66 -14.60
CA THR A 122 0.87 13.96 -15.04
C THR A 122 0.57 14.90 -13.87
N LEU A 123 0.39 14.35 -12.66
CA LEU A 123 0.27 15.09 -11.40
C LEU A 123 0.89 14.23 -10.29
N GLY A 124 1.79 14.81 -9.49
CA GLY A 124 2.31 14.16 -8.28
C GLY A 124 1.34 14.28 -7.11
N ALA A 125 1.29 13.22 -6.28
CA ALA A 125 0.44 12.97 -5.12
C ALA A 125 -0.25 14.23 -4.58
N GLY A 126 -1.47 14.46 -5.05
CA GLY A 126 -2.16 15.73 -4.85
C GLY A 126 -3.56 15.54 -4.30
N THR A 127 -3.70 15.69 -2.98
CA THR A 127 -4.93 15.61 -2.16
C THR A 127 -5.24 14.22 -1.62
N VAL A 128 -5.24 14.09 -0.30
CA VAL A 128 -5.77 12.92 0.41
C VAL A 128 -7.27 12.82 0.12
N THR A 129 -7.67 11.68 -0.44
CA THR A 129 -9.04 11.42 -0.88
C THR A 129 -9.59 10.20 -0.17
N PRO A 130 -10.79 10.28 0.43
CA PRO A 130 -11.43 9.13 1.05
C PRO A 130 -11.90 8.14 -0.02
N ILE A 131 -11.59 6.87 0.18
CA ILE A 131 -12.10 5.76 -0.62
C ILE A 131 -13.52 5.46 -0.16
N THR A 132 -14.46 5.42 -1.09
CA THR A 132 -15.89 5.28 -0.78
C THR A 132 -16.47 3.90 -1.10
N THR A 133 -15.73 3.06 -1.84
CA THR A 133 -16.20 1.75 -2.31
C THR A 133 -15.08 0.71 -2.33
N GLY A 134 -15.45 -0.58 -2.30
CA GLY A 134 -14.51 -1.69 -2.32
C GLY A 134 -13.92 -2.02 -0.95
N ASN A 135 -12.93 -2.91 -0.92
CA ASN A 135 -12.36 -3.45 0.32
C ASN A 135 -11.64 -2.37 1.16
N TYR A 136 -11.18 -1.30 0.52
CA TYR A 136 -10.50 -0.18 1.17
C TYR A 136 -11.45 0.97 1.56
N ALA A 137 -12.78 0.76 1.52
CA ALA A 137 -13.75 1.80 1.83
C ALA A 137 -13.60 2.35 3.26
N GLY A 138 -13.57 3.68 3.36
CA GLY A 138 -13.34 4.41 4.61
C GLY A 138 -11.86 4.74 4.87
N LEU A 139 -10.92 4.17 4.11
CA LEU A 139 -9.52 4.58 4.14
C LEU A 139 -9.29 5.83 3.31
N SER A 140 -8.16 6.46 3.56
CA SER A 140 -7.66 7.60 2.81
C SER A 140 -6.56 7.15 1.85
N ALA A 141 -6.58 7.68 0.63
CA ALA A 141 -5.54 7.48 -0.36
C ALA A 141 -4.93 8.81 -0.81
N LEU A 142 -3.63 8.81 -1.07
CA LEU A 142 -2.99 9.82 -1.90
C LEU A 142 -3.18 9.40 -3.37
N ILE A 143 -3.54 10.33 -4.26
CA ILE A 143 -3.79 10.00 -5.66
C ILE A 143 -2.66 10.54 -6.54
N ASP A 144 -2.05 9.65 -7.31
CA ASP A 144 -1.14 9.95 -8.41
C ASP A 144 -1.86 9.78 -9.76
N ASN A 145 -1.55 10.63 -10.73
CA ASN A 145 -2.14 10.55 -12.07
C ASN A 145 -1.12 10.12 -13.12
N TYR A 146 -1.51 9.20 -13.99
CA TYR A 146 -0.70 8.69 -15.09
C TYR A 146 -1.43 8.77 -16.42
N ASP A 147 -0.72 9.21 -17.46
CA ASP A 147 -1.14 9.09 -18.85
C ASP A 147 -0.33 7.99 -19.53
N ILE A 148 -1.05 6.98 -20.01
CA ILE A 148 -0.51 5.85 -20.78
C ILE A 148 -0.81 6.11 -22.25
N THR A 149 0.22 6.45 -23.01
CA THR A 149 0.12 6.72 -24.44
C THR A 149 0.59 5.52 -25.24
N THR A 150 -0.21 5.10 -26.22
CA THR A 150 0.19 4.12 -27.23
C THR A 150 -0.11 4.63 -28.63
N GLU A 151 0.84 4.42 -29.55
CA GLU A 151 0.66 4.64 -30.97
C GLU A 151 0.73 3.31 -31.73
N ALA A 152 -0.21 3.06 -32.63
CA ALA A 152 -0.18 1.91 -33.52
C ALA A 152 -0.57 2.29 -34.95
N GLY A 153 -0.10 1.52 -35.93
CA GLY A 153 -0.40 1.74 -37.35
C GLY A 153 -0.41 0.47 -38.18
N THR A 154 -0.93 0.57 -39.41
CA THR A 154 -1.05 -0.54 -40.39
C THR A 154 -0.18 -0.29 -41.64
N GLY A 155 0.78 0.64 -41.56
CA GLY A 155 1.63 1.10 -42.66
C GLY A 155 1.02 2.20 -43.54
N THR A 156 -0.31 2.33 -43.57
CA THR A 156 -1.07 3.34 -44.34
C THR A 156 -1.82 4.33 -43.44
N ALA A 157 -2.13 3.94 -42.20
CA ALA A 157 -2.77 4.76 -41.19
C ALA A 157 -2.10 4.52 -39.83
N SER A 158 -2.17 5.52 -38.95
CA SER A 158 -1.80 5.41 -37.54
C SER A 158 -2.89 6.01 -36.65
N ALA A 159 -2.89 5.61 -35.38
CA ALA A 159 -3.76 6.16 -34.35
C ALA A 159 -2.97 6.26 -33.04
N ARG A 160 -3.27 7.30 -32.25
CA ARG A 160 -2.67 7.56 -30.94
C ARG A 160 -3.75 7.56 -29.87
N ILE A 161 -3.65 6.63 -28.93
CA ILE A 161 -4.57 6.52 -27.80
C ILE A 161 -3.85 6.92 -26.52
N VAL A 162 -4.57 7.66 -25.66
CA VAL A 162 -4.15 7.94 -24.30
C VAL A 162 -5.21 7.43 -23.32
N ILE A 163 -4.77 6.62 -22.35
CA ILE A 163 -5.55 6.25 -21.17
C ILE A 163 -5.04 7.09 -20.00
N SER A 164 -5.94 7.79 -19.33
CA SER A 164 -5.64 8.43 -18.05
C SER A 164 -6.04 7.51 -16.92
N ALA A 165 -5.12 7.28 -16.00
CA ALA A 165 -5.28 6.41 -14.84
C ALA A 165 -4.94 7.15 -13.55
N GLU A 166 -5.69 6.85 -12.50
CA GLU A 166 -5.42 7.26 -11.13
C GLU A 166 -4.83 6.07 -10.38
N ASP A 167 -3.72 6.29 -9.69
CA ASP A 167 -3.16 5.35 -8.72
C ASP A 167 -3.51 5.83 -7.32
N TYR A 168 -4.21 5.00 -6.55
CA TYR A 168 -4.60 5.26 -5.18
C TYR A 168 -3.57 4.62 -4.25
N LEU A 169 -2.76 5.45 -3.59
CA LEU A 169 -1.74 5.06 -2.62
C LEU A 169 -2.35 5.07 -1.22
N ILE A 170 -2.51 3.91 -0.62
CA ILE A 170 -3.16 3.69 0.67
C ILE A 170 -2.09 3.38 1.72
N PRO A 171 -1.70 4.32 2.60
CA PRO A 171 -0.61 4.11 3.55
C PRO A 171 -1.01 3.16 4.69
N LEU A 172 -0.09 2.29 5.09
CA LEU A 172 -0.28 1.40 6.23
C LEU A 172 -0.47 2.15 7.56
N PHE A 173 0.29 3.21 7.82
CA PHE A 173 0.26 3.94 9.11
C PHE A 173 -0.95 4.88 9.27
N GLN A 174 -2.02 4.67 8.50
CA GLN A 174 -3.29 5.37 8.71
C GLN A 174 -4.17 4.72 9.79
N PHE A 175 -3.81 3.51 10.22
CA PHE A 175 -4.46 2.80 11.32
C PHE A 175 -3.81 3.21 12.64
N ALA A 176 -4.62 3.33 13.69
CA ALA A 176 -4.09 3.38 15.05
C ALA A 176 -3.48 2.03 15.41
N VAL A 177 -4.20 0.95 15.06
CA VAL A 177 -3.78 -0.43 15.30
C VAL A 177 -4.10 -1.25 14.07
N PHE A 178 -3.12 -2.00 13.57
CA PHE A 178 -3.32 -2.94 12.48
C PHE A 178 -2.62 -4.26 12.78
N TYR A 179 -3.37 -5.36 12.73
CA TYR A 179 -2.83 -6.72 12.89
C TYR A 179 -3.14 -7.53 11.63
N ASP A 180 -2.12 -8.22 11.11
CA ASP A 180 -2.32 -9.18 10.02
C ASP A 180 -2.94 -10.49 10.53
N ASP A 181 -2.62 -10.87 11.76
CA ASP A 181 -3.20 -12.01 12.48
C ASP A 181 -4.25 -11.55 13.52
N ASP A 182 -4.61 -12.43 14.44
CA ASP A 182 -5.52 -12.14 15.56
C ASP A 182 -4.97 -11.00 16.44
N LEU A 183 -5.85 -10.06 16.77
CA LEU A 183 -5.58 -8.98 17.72
C LEU A 183 -6.14 -9.33 19.09
N GLU A 184 -5.33 -9.23 20.14
CA GLU A 184 -5.76 -9.39 21.53
C GLU A 184 -5.57 -8.08 22.30
N ILE A 185 -6.57 -7.67 23.07
CA ILE A 185 -6.50 -6.50 23.95
C ILE A 185 -7.05 -6.89 25.33
N HIS A 186 -6.18 -6.99 26.34
CA HIS A 186 -6.57 -7.35 27.71
C HIS A 186 -5.82 -6.53 28.78
N PRO A 187 -5.99 -5.19 28.79
CA PRO A 187 -5.30 -4.35 29.75
C PRO A 187 -5.72 -4.68 31.19
N GLY A 188 -4.73 -4.71 32.08
CA GLY A 188 -4.96 -4.76 33.53
C GLY A 188 -5.51 -3.42 34.05
N PRO A 189 -4.71 -2.34 34.00
CA PRO A 189 -5.17 -0.97 34.32
C PRO A 189 -6.18 -0.43 33.30
N ASP A 190 -6.79 0.73 33.61
CA ASP A 190 -7.62 1.44 32.63
C ASP A 190 -6.83 1.80 31.37
N MET A 191 -7.46 1.63 30.22
CA MET A 191 -6.91 1.96 28.92
C MET A 191 -7.97 2.62 28.05
N THR A 192 -7.61 3.73 27.43
CA THR A 192 -8.47 4.42 26.45
C THR A 192 -7.72 4.52 25.13
N PHE A 193 -8.42 4.21 24.03
CA PHE A 193 -7.97 4.50 22.68
C PHE A 193 -8.78 5.64 22.11
N ASP A 194 -8.11 6.78 21.90
CA ASP A 194 -8.71 7.97 21.31
C ASP A 194 -8.27 8.11 19.85
N ASN A 195 -9.24 8.07 18.93
CA ASN A 195 -9.09 8.28 17.49
C ASN A 195 -8.26 7.21 16.74
N GLY A 196 -8.46 7.20 15.41
CA GLY A 196 -7.76 6.30 14.50
C GLY A 196 -8.40 4.91 14.42
N TRP A 197 -8.24 4.23 13.29
CA TRP A 197 -8.91 2.97 13.01
C TRP A 197 -8.13 1.79 13.61
N ILE A 198 -8.82 0.91 14.35
CA ILE A 198 -8.33 -0.42 14.78
C ILE A 198 -8.82 -1.51 13.80
N HIS A 199 -7.89 -2.28 13.23
CA HIS A 199 -8.22 -3.38 12.32
C HIS A 199 -7.41 -4.64 12.60
N SER A 200 -8.04 -5.80 12.44
CA SER A 200 -7.36 -7.09 12.32
C SER A 200 -7.86 -7.82 11.07
N ASN A 201 -6.91 -8.39 10.32
CA ASN A 201 -7.15 -9.27 9.17
C ASN A 201 -7.65 -10.67 9.60
N SER A 202 -7.74 -10.93 10.90
CA SER A 202 -8.30 -12.13 11.52
C SER A 202 -9.22 -11.73 12.69
N ASP A 203 -9.31 -12.52 13.76
CA ASP A 203 -10.20 -12.29 14.89
C ASP A 203 -9.68 -11.18 15.84
N ILE A 204 -10.59 -10.51 16.55
CA ILE A 204 -10.28 -9.60 17.66
C ILE A 204 -10.80 -10.19 18.96
N TYR A 205 -9.91 -10.39 19.93
CA TYR A 205 -10.21 -10.85 21.29
C TYR A 205 -10.10 -9.69 22.27
N LEU A 206 -11.18 -9.41 23.01
CA LEU A 206 -11.28 -8.29 23.92
C LEU A 206 -11.56 -8.73 25.35
N GLY A 207 -10.94 -8.03 26.30
CA GLY A 207 -11.26 -8.08 27.73
C GLY A 207 -10.55 -6.95 28.48
N ALA A 208 -10.81 -6.77 29.77
CA ALA A 208 -10.10 -5.83 30.62
C ALA A 208 -10.20 -6.24 32.10
N GLU A 209 -9.13 -6.11 32.90
CA GLU A 209 -9.27 -6.29 34.36
C GLU A 209 -9.98 -5.09 34.99
N ASN A 210 -9.74 -3.86 34.48
CA ASN A 210 -10.49 -2.65 34.82
C ASN A 210 -11.28 -2.12 33.59
N THR A 211 -11.08 -0.90 33.10
CA THR A 211 -11.86 -0.38 31.96
C THR A 211 -11.03 -0.26 30.68
N LEU A 212 -11.51 -0.86 29.59
CA LEU A 212 -11.05 -0.59 28.22
C LEU A 212 -12.10 0.25 27.49
N THR A 213 -11.76 1.48 27.13
CA THR A 213 -12.62 2.39 26.35
C THR A 213 -12.04 2.60 24.96
N ILE A 214 -12.83 2.36 23.92
CA ILE A 214 -12.39 2.50 22.53
C ILE A 214 -13.27 3.55 21.82
N ASP A 215 -12.73 4.75 21.64
CA ASP A 215 -13.32 5.83 20.81
C ASP A 215 -12.71 5.78 19.40
N SER A 216 -12.89 4.63 18.75
CA SER A 216 -12.30 4.32 17.46
C SER A 216 -13.20 3.39 16.66
N LYS A 217 -13.22 3.60 15.34
CA LYS A 217 -13.74 2.58 14.42
C LYS A 217 -12.92 1.31 14.60
N THR A 218 -13.59 0.19 14.81
CA THR A 218 -12.99 -1.12 15.08
C THR A 218 -13.58 -2.15 14.14
N THR A 219 -12.72 -2.82 13.38
CA THR A 219 -13.17 -3.80 12.39
C THR A 219 -12.31 -5.05 12.38
N SER A 220 -12.93 -6.20 12.16
CA SER A 220 -12.26 -7.49 12.02
C SER A 220 -12.74 -8.16 10.73
N ALA A 221 -11.82 -8.80 10.01
CA ALA A 221 -12.20 -9.69 8.90
C ALA A 221 -12.75 -11.04 9.40
N GLY A 222 -12.38 -11.44 10.63
CA GLY A 222 -12.94 -12.55 11.38
C GLY A 222 -14.00 -12.09 12.39
N ASP A 223 -13.99 -12.72 13.57
CA ASP A 223 -14.91 -12.44 14.67
C ASP A 223 -14.36 -11.39 15.64
N ILE A 224 -15.25 -10.60 16.24
CA ILE A 224 -14.96 -9.78 17.42
C ILE A 224 -15.57 -10.48 18.63
N LEU A 225 -14.73 -10.91 19.57
CA LEU A 225 -15.06 -11.81 20.67
C LEU A 225 -14.74 -11.15 22.00
N TYR A 226 -15.67 -11.22 22.95
CA TYR A 226 -15.39 -10.86 24.35
C TYR A 226 -14.89 -12.11 25.08
N SER A 227 -13.63 -12.46 24.86
CA SER A 227 -13.02 -13.62 25.50
C SER A 227 -11.50 -13.56 25.39
N ARG A 228 -10.80 -14.40 26.15
CA ARG A 228 -9.35 -14.56 26.04
C ARG A 228 -9.00 -15.72 25.12
N LYS A 229 -8.28 -15.46 24.01
CA LYS A 229 -7.89 -16.46 22.99
C LYS A 229 -7.30 -17.74 23.60
N THR A 230 -6.40 -17.61 24.57
CA THR A 230 -5.72 -18.75 25.21
C THR A 230 -6.64 -19.70 25.98
N THR A 231 -7.82 -19.25 26.38
CA THR A 231 -8.75 -20.08 27.18
C THR A 231 -10.04 -20.42 26.45
N GLY A 232 -10.34 -19.72 25.34
CA GLY A 232 -11.57 -19.90 24.57
C GLY A 232 -12.86 -19.74 25.41
N SER A 233 -12.75 -19.04 26.54
CA SER A 233 -13.85 -18.81 27.48
C SER A 233 -13.82 -17.39 28.02
N GLU A 234 -14.95 -16.95 28.53
CA GLU A 234 -15.15 -15.73 29.31
C GLU A 234 -14.38 -15.81 30.64
N GLN A 235 -13.06 -15.86 30.60
CA GLN A 235 -12.25 -15.98 31.81
C GLN A 235 -11.86 -14.59 32.32
N ASN A 236 -12.45 -14.23 33.46
CA ASN A 236 -12.00 -13.25 34.45
C ASN A 236 -11.69 -11.85 33.92
N VAL A 237 -12.74 -11.05 33.79
CA VAL A 237 -12.66 -9.61 33.57
C VAL A 237 -13.84 -8.99 34.32
N ASP A 238 -13.69 -8.78 35.65
CA ASP A 238 -14.60 -7.93 36.44
C ASP A 238 -14.72 -6.51 35.85
N GLY A 239 -13.78 -6.17 34.98
CA GLY A 239 -13.72 -4.97 34.18
C GLY A 239 -14.72 -4.87 33.03
N VAL A 240 -14.71 -3.70 32.39
CA VAL A 240 -15.64 -3.28 31.34
C VAL A 240 -14.88 -3.03 30.05
N VAL A 241 -15.33 -3.63 28.95
CA VAL A 241 -14.94 -3.20 27.59
C VAL A 241 -16.11 -2.42 27.02
N GLN A 242 -15.82 -1.22 26.51
CA GLN A 242 -16.82 -0.32 25.97
C GLN A 242 -16.31 0.40 24.72
N PHE A 243 -17.22 0.70 23.82
CA PHE A 243 -16.96 1.51 22.62
C PHE A 243 -17.82 2.76 22.65
N THR A 244 -17.26 3.85 22.15
CA THR A 244 -17.98 5.11 22.02
C THR A 244 -18.92 5.07 20.81
N ASP A 245 -20.20 5.37 21.04
CA ASP A 245 -21.21 5.44 19.99
C ASP A 245 -21.10 6.73 19.15
N ALA A 246 -21.90 6.82 18.08
CA ALA A 246 -21.90 8.00 17.21
C ALA A 246 -22.34 9.31 17.90
N GLY A 247 -22.95 9.22 19.09
CA GLY A 247 -23.32 10.34 19.94
C GLY A 247 -22.22 10.75 20.93
N GLY A 248 -21.09 10.05 20.97
CA GLY A 248 -20.00 10.30 21.92
C GLY A 248 -20.24 9.70 23.31
N VAL A 249 -21.11 8.68 23.42
CA VAL A 249 -21.40 8.02 24.70
C VAL A 249 -20.80 6.61 24.70
N ASP A 250 -20.11 6.25 25.78
CA ASP A 250 -19.53 4.93 25.93
C ASP A 250 -20.60 3.88 26.23
N GLN A 251 -20.63 2.82 25.40
CA GLN A 251 -21.56 1.71 25.52
C GLN A 251 -20.78 0.41 25.73
N ALA A 252 -21.05 -0.27 26.84
CA ALA A 252 -20.38 -1.53 27.19
C ALA A 252 -20.78 -2.69 26.27
N MET A 253 -19.82 -3.61 26.05
CA MET A 253 -20.09 -4.91 25.41
C MET A 253 -20.93 -5.81 26.30
N LYS A 254 -20.63 -5.82 27.60
CA LYS A 254 -21.46 -6.45 28.63
C LYS A 254 -22.64 -5.54 28.99
N GLN A 255 -23.84 -6.08 28.97
CA GLN A 255 -25.02 -5.39 29.49
C GLN A 255 -25.61 -6.16 30.68
N ASP A 256 -25.96 -5.42 31.73
CA ASP A 256 -26.85 -5.93 32.78
C ASP A 256 -28.27 -5.96 32.21
N ASP A 257 -28.88 -7.13 32.12
CA ASP A 257 -30.24 -7.31 31.64
C ASP A 257 -31.25 -6.81 32.70
N ASP A 258 -31.35 -5.49 32.88
CA ASP A 258 -32.37 -4.85 33.72
C ASP A 258 -33.32 -4.01 32.88
N LEU A 259 -34.04 -4.67 31.97
CA LEU A 259 -35.28 -4.13 31.40
C LEU A 259 -36.54 -4.74 32.01
N ASP A 260 -36.43 -5.85 32.76
CA ASP A 260 -37.55 -6.56 33.37
C ASP A 260 -37.38 -6.92 34.86
N GLY A 261 -36.30 -6.47 35.52
CA GLY A 261 -36.07 -6.64 36.94
C GLY A 261 -35.76 -8.07 37.38
N ASN A 262 -35.32 -8.93 36.45
CA ASN A 262 -35.00 -10.33 36.74
C ASN A 262 -33.51 -10.61 36.52
N LEU A 263 -32.71 -10.30 37.55
CA LEU A 263 -31.29 -10.63 37.69
C LEU A 263 -31.01 -12.12 37.49
N GLU A 264 -30.70 -12.63 36.28
CA GLU A 264 -30.05 -13.95 36.19
C GLU A 264 -28.91 -14.11 35.15
N THR A 265 -28.70 -13.25 34.14
CA THR A 265 -27.47 -13.36 33.29
C THR A 265 -27.07 -12.03 32.63
N GLU A 266 -25.83 -11.57 32.85
CA GLU A 266 -25.20 -10.55 32.00
C GLU A 266 -25.15 -11.05 30.55
N GLU A 267 -25.63 -10.25 29.60
CA GLU A 267 -25.58 -10.61 28.18
C GLU A 267 -24.42 -9.88 27.50
N ILE A 268 -23.54 -10.66 26.88
CA ILE A 268 -22.38 -10.14 26.14
C ILE A 268 -22.81 -9.88 24.71
N LEU A 269 -22.61 -8.67 24.20
CA LEU A 269 -22.79 -8.37 22.78
C LEU A 269 -21.46 -8.55 22.03
N ASP A 270 -21.29 -9.71 21.40
CA ASP A 270 -20.17 -10.03 20.51
C ASP A 270 -20.61 -10.82 19.28
N SER A 271 -19.65 -11.22 18.43
CA SER A 271 -19.93 -11.87 17.12
C SER A 271 -20.56 -13.26 17.22
N THR A 272 -20.55 -13.89 18.40
CA THR A 272 -21.16 -15.22 18.58
C THR A 272 -22.69 -15.18 18.58
N ARG A 273 -23.28 -13.99 18.73
CA ARG A 273 -24.73 -13.80 18.76
C ARG A 273 -25.37 -13.81 17.37
N SER A 274 -26.56 -14.40 17.29
CA SER A 274 -27.34 -14.44 16.04
C SER A 274 -27.83 -13.07 15.55
N ASP A 275 -27.94 -12.08 16.43
CA ASP A 275 -28.38 -10.71 16.16
C ASP A 275 -27.23 -9.69 16.10
N TRP A 276 -25.97 -10.15 16.21
CA TRP A 276 -24.75 -9.34 16.25
C TRP A 276 -24.72 -8.23 15.20
N VAL A 277 -25.00 -8.55 13.94
CA VAL A 277 -24.96 -7.58 12.82
C VAL A 277 -25.90 -6.40 13.05
N ILE A 278 -27.04 -6.61 13.68
CA ILE A 278 -28.04 -5.54 13.92
C ILE A 278 -27.68 -4.79 15.20
N GLU A 279 -27.40 -5.52 16.27
CA GLU A 279 -27.18 -4.95 17.60
C GLU A 279 -25.88 -4.15 17.68
N SER A 280 -24.80 -4.60 17.04
CA SER A 280 -23.53 -3.85 17.00
C SER A 280 -23.69 -2.48 16.32
N GLN A 281 -24.46 -2.44 15.21
CA GLN A 281 -24.76 -1.22 14.48
C GLN A 281 -25.65 -0.28 15.28
N SER A 282 -26.62 -0.82 16.00
CA SER A 282 -27.52 -0.05 16.86
C SER A 282 -26.78 0.53 18.07
N ARG A 283 -26.00 -0.29 18.77
CA ARG A 283 -25.32 0.09 20.02
C ARG A 283 -24.18 1.08 19.78
N TRP A 284 -23.34 0.82 18.78
CA TRP A 284 -22.11 1.60 18.56
C TRP A 284 -22.16 2.43 17.28
N GLY A 285 -23.34 2.68 16.71
CA GLY A 285 -23.52 3.52 15.52
C GLY A 285 -22.79 3.00 14.27
N GLY A 286 -22.48 1.71 14.21
CA GLY A 286 -21.74 1.09 13.11
C GLY A 286 -20.21 1.25 13.18
N ASN A 287 -19.66 1.68 14.33
CA ASN A 287 -18.22 1.76 14.57
C ASN A 287 -17.56 0.39 14.75
N VAL A 288 -18.30 -0.64 15.18
CA VAL A 288 -17.79 -1.98 15.47
C VAL A 288 -18.37 -2.98 14.47
N LYS A 289 -17.51 -3.63 13.67
CA LYS A 289 -17.94 -4.57 12.60
C LYS A 289 -17.00 -5.76 12.43
N SER A 290 -17.55 -6.98 12.45
CA SER A 290 -16.84 -8.23 12.12
C SER A 290 -16.98 -8.62 10.64
N GLY A 291 -16.43 -9.77 10.26
CA GLY A 291 -16.62 -10.43 8.97
C GLY A 291 -18.10 -10.66 8.60
N ASP A 292 -19.00 -10.81 9.59
CA ASP A 292 -20.45 -10.93 9.34
C ASP A 292 -21.07 -9.70 8.66
N HIS A 293 -20.39 -8.55 8.77
CA HIS A 293 -20.76 -7.31 8.11
C HIS A 293 -20.19 -7.18 6.69
N GLY A 294 -19.49 -8.21 6.20
CA GLY A 294 -18.78 -8.21 4.92
C GLY A 294 -17.42 -7.52 4.97
N ILE A 295 -16.82 -7.34 6.15
CA ILE A 295 -15.43 -6.90 6.27
C ILE A 295 -14.53 -8.04 5.79
N SER A 296 -13.57 -7.73 4.93
CA SER A 296 -12.55 -8.67 4.46
C SER A 296 -11.18 -8.27 4.99
N SER A 297 -10.21 -9.17 4.90
CA SER A 297 -8.81 -8.81 5.13
C SER A 297 -8.38 -7.70 4.16
N ILE A 298 -7.51 -6.84 4.66
CA ILE A 298 -6.93 -5.70 3.98
C ILE A 298 -5.45 -5.99 3.83
N ASP A 299 -5.02 -6.38 2.64
CA ASP A 299 -3.61 -6.40 2.31
C ASP A 299 -3.14 -4.94 2.14
N LEU A 300 -2.14 -4.53 2.91
CA LEU A 300 -1.54 -3.18 2.91
C LEU A 300 -0.03 -3.21 2.68
N VAL A 301 0.55 -4.39 2.50
CA VAL A 301 1.99 -4.57 2.31
C VAL A 301 2.16 -5.37 1.03
N PRO A 302 2.30 -4.71 -0.13
CA PRO A 302 2.52 -5.41 -1.39
C PRO A 302 3.80 -6.26 -1.28
N MET A 303 3.61 -7.57 -1.32
CA MET A 303 4.68 -8.55 -1.29
C MET A 303 4.79 -9.29 -2.63
N PRO A 304 6.01 -9.69 -3.04
CA PRO A 304 6.17 -10.69 -4.06
C PRO A 304 5.37 -11.96 -3.72
N SER A 305 4.83 -12.62 -4.74
CA SER A 305 3.95 -13.78 -4.54
C SER A 305 4.66 -14.89 -3.75
N GLY A 306 4.12 -15.21 -2.57
CA GLY A 306 4.63 -16.27 -1.71
C GLY A 306 5.73 -15.85 -0.74
N SER A 307 5.95 -14.54 -0.57
CA SER A 307 6.77 -13.96 0.49
C SER A 307 5.92 -13.63 1.72
N ASP A 308 6.48 -13.81 2.91
CA ASP A 308 5.86 -13.44 4.18
C ASP A 308 6.18 -11.97 4.51
N GLU A 309 5.31 -11.31 5.28
CA GLU A 309 5.36 -9.88 5.60
C GLU A 309 6.66 -9.46 6.30
N ILE A 310 7.27 -10.38 7.06
CA ILE A 310 8.55 -10.14 7.77
C ILE A 310 9.71 -9.85 6.81
N GLU A 311 9.58 -10.21 5.53
CA GLU A 311 10.58 -9.92 4.50
C GLU A 311 10.91 -8.41 4.42
N ILE A 312 9.99 -7.51 4.79
CA ILE A 312 10.26 -6.06 4.76
C ILE A 312 11.47 -5.66 5.63
N ILE A 313 11.76 -6.40 6.71
CA ILE A 313 12.85 -6.07 7.64
C ILE A 313 14.09 -6.95 7.47
N LYS A 314 14.06 -8.02 6.65
CA LYS A 314 15.19 -8.94 6.49
C LYS A 314 16.44 -8.27 5.93
N GLU A 315 17.61 -8.73 6.39
CA GLU A 315 18.89 -8.30 5.82
C GLU A 315 19.05 -8.84 4.39
N GLY A 316 19.63 -8.05 3.50
CA GLY A 316 19.98 -8.51 2.15
C GLY A 316 21.14 -9.50 2.14
N ASP A 317 21.26 -10.25 1.05
CA ASP A 317 22.31 -11.28 0.89
C ASP A 317 23.70 -10.73 0.56
N ASP A 318 23.80 -9.46 0.16
CA ASP A 318 25.05 -8.76 -0.17
C ASP A 318 24.96 -7.27 0.21
N TYR A 319 26.10 -6.59 0.33
CA TYR A 319 26.14 -5.15 0.53
C TYR A 319 25.86 -4.37 -0.76
N ASN A 320 26.28 -4.89 -1.92
CA ASN A 320 26.11 -4.23 -3.20
C ASN A 320 24.89 -4.81 -3.94
N PRO A 321 23.87 -3.99 -4.27
CA PRO A 321 22.72 -4.47 -5.02
C PRO A 321 23.06 -5.15 -6.37
N SER A 322 24.19 -4.79 -6.98
CA SER A 322 24.62 -5.37 -8.26
C SER A 322 25.17 -6.79 -8.13
N ASP A 323 25.63 -7.17 -6.94
CA ASP A 323 26.23 -8.47 -6.65
C ASP A 323 25.24 -9.42 -5.95
N SER A 324 24.09 -8.90 -5.54
CA SER A 324 23.02 -9.64 -4.86
C SER A 324 22.41 -10.73 -5.76
N ALA A 325 22.37 -11.96 -5.23
CA ALA A 325 21.74 -13.09 -5.89
C ALA A 325 20.21 -13.05 -5.75
N GLU A 326 19.68 -12.54 -4.63
CA GLU A 326 18.24 -12.38 -4.43
C GLU A 326 17.64 -11.33 -5.37
N ILE A 327 18.28 -10.17 -5.55
CA ILE A 327 17.83 -9.14 -6.51
C ILE A 327 17.90 -9.68 -7.95
N SER A 328 18.94 -10.47 -8.25
CA SER A 328 19.06 -11.11 -9.56
C SER A 328 17.96 -12.15 -9.82
N ALA A 329 17.46 -12.81 -8.77
CA ALA A 329 16.39 -13.80 -8.85
C ALA A 329 15.00 -13.15 -8.90
N ASP A 330 14.78 -12.13 -8.08
CA ASP A 330 13.57 -11.34 -8.01
C ASP A 330 13.90 -9.85 -7.78
N PRO A 331 13.87 -9.01 -8.82
CA PRO A 331 14.17 -7.59 -8.69
C PRO A 331 13.22 -6.82 -7.77
N ASP A 332 12.03 -7.33 -7.49
CA ASP A 332 11.03 -6.64 -6.64
C ASP A 332 11.40 -6.70 -5.16
N ILE A 333 12.29 -7.62 -4.76
CA ILE A 333 12.77 -7.71 -3.37
C ILE A 333 13.54 -6.46 -2.93
N ALA A 334 14.26 -5.82 -3.87
CA ALA A 334 14.96 -4.56 -3.64
C ALA A 334 13.99 -3.42 -3.30
N ASN A 335 12.78 -3.48 -3.84
CA ASN A 335 11.72 -2.52 -3.59
C ASN A 335 10.85 -2.89 -2.39
N THR A 336 11.07 -4.07 -1.81
CA THR A 336 10.31 -4.59 -0.67
C THR A 336 11.05 -4.33 0.63
N ARG A 337 12.31 -4.74 0.73
CA ARG A 337 13.07 -4.68 1.99
C ARG A 337 13.57 -3.28 2.31
N TYR A 338 13.44 -2.87 3.57
CA TYR A 338 14.05 -1.65 4.08
C TYR A 338 15.58 -1.68 3.98
N TYR A 339 16.21 -2.86 4.02
CA TYR A 339 17.64 -3.02 3.78
C TYR A 339 18.07 -2.35 2.46
N TRP A 340 17.42 -2.67 1.35
CA TRP A 340 17.79 -2.15 0.03
C TRP A 340 17.39 -0.70 -0.21
N LYS A 341 16.38 -0.22 0.53
CA LYS A 341 15.92 1.18 0.49
C LYS A 341 16.73 2.12 1.36
N ALA A 342 17.38 1.62 2.40
CA ALA A 342 18.06 2.44 3.37
C ALA A 342 19.18 3.23 2.70
N GLY A 343 19.19 4.54 2.97
CA GLY A 343 20.26 5.41 2.51
C GLY A 343 21.57 5.11 3.24
N LEU A 344 21.48 4.77 4.53
CA LEU A 344 22.57 4.30 5.36
C LEU A 344 22.23 2.95 6.01
N ARG A 345 23.14 1.99 5.90
CA ARG A 345 23.06 0.67 6.54
C ARG A 345 24.19 0.51 7.54
N ILE A 346 23.90 0.00 8.74
CA ILE A 346 24.92 -0.34 9.75
C ILE A 346 24.85 -1.85 9.99
N LEU A 347 25.89 -2.56 9.55
CA LEU A 347 25.93 -4.02 9.52
C LEU A 347 27.11 -4.50 10.34
N ASN A 348 26.86 -5.23 11.42
CA ASN A 348 27.89 -5.71 12.35
C ASN A 348 28.83 -4.57 12.80
N GLY A 349 28.25 -3.41 13.14
CA GLY A 349 28.95 -2.18 13.53
C GLY A 349 29.66 -1.38 12.42
N THR A 350 29.59 -1.81 11.15
CA THR A 350 30.20 -1.08 10.01
C THR A 350 29.13 -0.41 9.17
N ALA A 351 29.33 0.87 8.81
CA ALA A 351 28.36 1.61 8.01
C ALA A 351 28.65 1.51 6.50
N TYR A 352 27.58 1.47 5.71
CA TYR A 352 27.57 1.42 4.25
C TYR A 352 26.49 2.34 3.69
N ASP A 353 26.77 2.99 2.56
CA ASP A 353 25.76 3.71 1.79
C ASP A 353 24.82 2.73 1.05
N GLN A 354 23.82 3.25 0.34
CA GLN A 354 22.88 2.43 -0.43
C GLN A 354 23.55 1.63 -1.57
N ALA A 355 24.70 2.09 -2.09
CA ALA A 355 25.44 1.39 -3.14
C ALA A 355 26.37 0.28 -2.62
N GLY A 356 26.50 0.15 -1.28
CA GLY A 356 27.37 -0.85 -0.65
C GLY A 356 28.79 -0.37 -0.41
N VAL A 357 29.05 0.93 -0.52
CA VAL A 357 30.36 1.53 -0.21
C VAL A 357 30.43 1.83 1.28
N SER A 358 31.54 1.46 1.92
CA SER A 358 31.73 1.71 3.35
C SER A 358 31.84 3.20 3.66
N VAL A 359 31.13 3.62 4.71
CA VAL A 359 31.08 4.99 5.22
C VAL A 359 31.77 5.04 6.57
N ASP A 360 32.88 5.76 6.66
CA ASP A 360 33.61 5.90 7.93
C ASP A 360 32.99 7.01 8.79
N LEU A 361 32.03 6.62 9.63
CA LEU A 361 31.34 7.53 10.55
C LEU A 361 32.27 8.16 11.60
N THR A 362 33.48 7.62 11.82
CA THR A 362 34.44 8.20 12.77
C THR A 362 35.03 9.52 12.27
N ASN A 363 34.95 9.80 10.96
CA ASN A 363 35.42 11.03 10.34
C ASN A 363 34.31 12.11 10.20
N GLY A 364 33.15 11.90 10.81
CA GLY A 364 31.97 12.75 10.69
C GLY A 364 32.00 14.10 11.43
N GLY A 365 33.13 14.52 11.97
CA GLY A 365 33.27 15.80 12.68
C GLY A 365 34.06 15.70 13.98
N ALA A 366 33.88 16.69 14.87
CA ALA A 366 34.72 16.90 16.05
C ALA A 366 34.42 15.97 17.26
N ILE A 367 33.33 15.19 17.26
CA ILE A 367 32.97 14.26 18.35
C ILE A 367 32.44 12.93 17.81
N THR A 368 32.90 11.88 18.51
CA THR A 368 32.69 10.42 18.48
C THR A 368 31.69 9.82 17.51
N ASN A 369 32.15 8.72 16.89
CA ASN A 369 31.33 7.67 16.27
C ASN A 369 29.94 7.56 16.93
N PRO A 370 28.82 7.72 16.17
CA PRO A 370 27.47 7.59 16.72
C PRO A 370 27.12 6.15 17.11
N ILE A 371 28.01 5.19 16.83
CA ILE A 371 27.84 3.78 17.11
C ILE A 371 28.66 3.38 18.33
N SER A 372 28.02 2.68 19.27
CA SER A 372 28.67 1.97 20.37
C SER A 372 28.07 0.57 20.54
N ASN A 373 28.68 -0.23 21.42
CA ASN A 373 28.20 -1.58 21.73
C ASN A 373 28.08 -1.72 23.24
N GLU A 374 26.93 -2.20 23.69
CA GLU A 374 26.68 -2.49 25.10
C GLU A 374 26.01 -3.84 25.25
N THR A 375 25.96 -4.34 26.47
CA THR A 375 25.31 -5.61 26.77
C THR A 375 24.59 -5.49 28.10
N PHE A 376 23.31 -5.85 28.09
CA PHE A 376 22.46 -5.83 29.27
C PHE A 376 21.62 -7.10 29.33
N TRP A 377 21.01 -7.34 30.49
CA TRP A 377 20.10 -8.46 30.69
C TRP A 377 18.69 -8.08 30.23
N ASP A 378 18.18 -8.78 29.22
CA ASP A 378 16.76 -8.74 28.88
C ASP A 378 16.02 -9.79 29.71
N ALA A 379 15.17 -9.34 30.62
CA ALA A 379 14.45 -10.22 31.54
C ALA A 379 13.33 -11.01 30.87
N ARG A 380 12.79 -10.56 29.74
CA ARG A 380 11.80 -11.33 28.96
C ARG A 380 12.51 -12.46 28.23
N GLU A 381 13.60 -12.15 27.54
CA GLU A 381 14.41 -13.14 26.81
C GLU A 381 15.22 -14.05 27.74
N GLU A 382 15.38 -13.68 29.01
CA GLU A 382 16.24 -14.36 30.00
C GLU A 382 17.67 -14.59 29.47
N ALA A 383 18.18 -13.58 28.77
CA ALA A 383 19.47 -13.62 28.12
C ALA A 383 20.17 -12.26 28.18
N PHE A 384 21.51 -12.30 28.13
CA PHE A 384 22.27 -11.10 27.85
C PHE A 384 22.18 -10.78 26.36
N ILE A 385 21.69 -9.60 26.04
CA ILE A 385 21.57 -9.10 24.67
C ILE A 385 22.69 -8.08 24.46
N THR A 386 23.49 -8.30 23.42
CA THR A 386 24.47 -7.29 22.98
C THR A 386 23.82 -6.40 21.93
N VAL A 387 23.73 -5.11 22.20
CA VAL A 387 23.11 -4.14 21.29
C VAL A 387 24.15 -3.31 20.57
N THR A 388 23.90 -3.04 19.29
CA THR A 388 24.53 -1.94 18.56
C THR A 388 23.72 -0.69 18.87
N THR A 389 24.29 0.21 19.67
CA THR A 389 23.64 1.45 20.08
C THR A 389 23.94 2.56 19.10
N ILE A 390 22.88 3.25 18.68
CA ILE A 390 22.91 4.41 17.80
C ILE A 390 22.53 5.65 18.62
N ASP A 391 23.50 6.55 18.80
CA ASP A 391 23.25 7.89 19.32
C ASP A 391 22.66 8.77 18.20
N MET A 392 21.35 9.00 18.28
CA MET A 392 20.59 9.70 17.24
C MET A 392 20.99 11.17 17.09
N GLU A 393 21.43 11.81 18.16
CA GLU A 393 21.89 13.21 18.15
C GLU A 393 23.24 13.33 17.44
N LEU A 394 24.16 12.41 17.74
CA LEU A 394 25.44 12.34 17.05
C LEU A 394 25.26 11.93 15.57
N LEU A 395 24.38 10.96 15.29
CA LEU A 395 24.11 10.54 13.91
C LEU A 395 23.54 11.70 13.08
N GLY A 396 22.57 12.44 13.63
CA GLY A 396 21.92 13.56 12.94
C GLY A 396 22.86 14.75 12.65
N THR A 397 24.00 14.85 13.32
CA THR A 397 25.01 15.90 13.11
C THR A 397 26.28 15.40 12.42
N ASN A 398 26.36 14.10 12.12
CA ASN A 398 27.52 13.48 11.50
C ASN A 398 27.60 13.80 10.00
N SER A 399 28.69 14.46 9.57
CA SER A 399 28.84 14.91 8.18
C SER A 399 29.03 13.79 7.16
N MET A 400 29.39 12.57 7.61
CA MET A 400 29.48 11.39 6.76
C MET A 400 28.15 10.65 6.67
N ALA A 401 27.31 10.69 7.71
CA ALA A 401 25.98 10.08 7.69
C ALA A 401 24.93 10.93 6.97
N SER A 402 25.01 12.27 7.12
CA SER A 402 23.96 13.18 6.63
C SER A 402 23.66 13.09 5.12
N PRO A 403 24.64 12.90 4.21
CA PRO A 403 24.33 12.74 2.79
C PRO A 403 23.60 11.42 2.50
N GLU A 404 24.02 10.35 3.17
CA GLU A 404 23.47 9.02 2.99
C GLU A 404 22.04 8.92 3.55
N LEU A 405 21.76 9.60 4.66
CA LEU A 405 20.42 9.66 5.27
C LEU A 405 19.49 10.69 4.62
N SER A 406 19.79 11.17 3.40
CA SER A 406 18.94 12.16 2.70
C SER A 406 17.53 11.64 2.38
N ASN A 407 17.37 10.32 2.26
CA ASN A 407 16.07 9.67 2.11
C ASN A 407 15.37 9.36 3.45
N GLY A 408 16.01 9.64 4.58
CA GLY A 408 15.46 9.45 5.92
C GLY A 408 15.35 8.00 6.39
N ILE A 409 15.98 7.03 5.73
CA ILE A 409 15.88 5.60 6.10
C ILE A 409 17.23 5.08 6.59
N LEU A 410 17.25 4.61 7.84
CA LEU A 410 18.36 3.89 8.46
C LEU A 410 18.00 2.41 8.61
N TYR A 411 18.91 1.53 8.19
CA TYR A 411 18.80 0.10 8.47
C TYR A 411 19.97 -0.37 9.33
N VAL A 412 19.70 -1.19 10.35
CA VAL A 412 20.76 -1.73 11.23
C VAL A 412 20.55 -3.23 11.39
N SER A 413 21.61 -4.03 11.25
CA SER A 413 21.54 -5.48 11.48
C SER A 413 22.82 -6.04 12.10
N GLU A 414 22.63 -7.11 12.86
CA GLU A 414 23.64 -7.90 13.54
C GLU A 414 23.35 -9.40 13.33
N SER A 415 24.32 -10.09 12.73
CA SER A 415 24.18 -11.47 12.23
C SER A 415 24.28 -12.58 13.29
N ALA A 416 24.57 -12.25 14.55
CA ALA A 416 24.76 -13.22 15.63
C ALA A 416 23.52 -13.39 16.52
N PRO A 417 23.38 -14.52 17.24
CA PRO A 417 22.34 -14.69 18.26
C PRO A 417 22.46 -13.67 19.39
N ASN A 418 21.34 -13.39 20.06
CA ASN A 418 21.25 -12.47 21.21
C ASN A 418 21.80 -11.07 20.89
N LYS A 419 21.45 -10.59 19.69
CA LYS A 419 21.79 -9.25 19.21
C LYS A 419 20.55 -8.39 19.06
N GLY A 420 20.72 -7.09 19.28
CA GLY A 420 19.69 -6.09 19.10
C GLY A 420 20.26 -4.76 18.63
N VAL A 421 19.36 -3.81 18.38
CA VAL A 421 19.69 -2.44 18.03
C VAL A 421 19.11 -1.54 19.10
N ARG A 422 19.86 -0.55 19.58
CA ARG A 422 19.33 0.40 20.56
C ARG A 422 19.42 1.82 20.04
N LEU A 423 18.34 2.57 20.15
CA LEU A 423 18.27 3.99 19.80
C LEU A 423 18.30 4.81 21.09
N ILE A 424 19.28 5.70 21.22
CA ILE A 424 19.38 6.63 22.35
C ILE A 424 19.32 8.07 21.88
N LYS A 425 18.89 8.98 22.77
CA LYS A 425 18.82 10.43 22.52
C LYS A 425 18.00 10.81 21.28
N GLY A 426 17.00 10.00 20.92
CA GLY A 426 16.15 10.19 19.74
C GLY A 426 15.09 11.28 19.85
N HIS A 427 15.12 12.13 20.87
CA HIS A 427 14.12 13.18 21.10
C HIS A 427 13.96 14.15 19.92
N THR A 428 15.04 14.42 19.18
CA THR A 428 15.02 15.21 17.94
C THR A 428 15.40 14.33 16.76
N LEU A 429 14.57 14.33 15.72
CA LEU A 429 14.80 13.63 14.45
C LEU A 429 14.87 14.63 13.27
N PRO A 430 15.42 14.23 12.11
CA PRO A 430 15.42 15.04 10.90
C PRO A 430 14.02 15.55 10.51
N ALA A 431 13.92 16.82 10.12
CA ALA A 431 12.63 17.47 9.82
C ALA A 431 11.88 16.85 8.61
N GLY A 432 12.59 16.17 7.71
CA GLY A 432 12.00 15.44 6.57
C GLY A 432 11.39 14.08 6.94
N GLY A 433 11.41 13.72 8.23
CA GLY A 433 11.02 12.41 8.72
C GLY A 433 12.18 11.43 8.83
N PHE A 434 11.98 10.34 9.56
CA PHE A 434 13.03 9.36 9.81
C PHE A 434 12.47 7.97 10.13
N THR A 435 12.98 6.95 9.46
CA THR A 435 12.61 5.55 9.68
C THR A 435 13.82 4.73 10.05
N VAL A 436 13.69 3.92 11.11
CA VAL A 436 14.68 2.91 11.48
C VAL A 436 14.09 1.53 11.27
N ALA A 437 14.79 0.67 10.55
CA ALA A 437 14.41 -0.72 10.34
C ALA A 437 15.53 -1.68 10.75
N SER A 438 15.16 -2.86 11.26
CA SER A 438 16.10 -3.91 11.63
C SER A 438 15.42 -5.29 11.60
N GLU A 439 16.12 -6.30 11.11
CA GLU A 439 15.72 -7.70 11.36
C GLU A 439 16.03 -8.15 12.80
N ASN A 440 16.70 -7.32 13.61
CA ASN A 440 16.94 -7.56 15.02
C ASN A 440 15.89 -6.85 15.89
N PRO A 441 15.73 -7.27 17.16
CA PRO A 441 14.94 -6.52 18.14
C PRO A 441 15.51 -5.11 18.33
N ILE A 442 14.62 -4.12 18.37
CA ILE A 442 14.97 -2.70 18.57
C ILE A 442 14.56 -2.27 19.98
N TYR A 443 15.46 -1.57 20.66
CA TYR A 443 15.23 -0.93 21.96
C TYR A 443 15.21 0.58 21.75
N ILE A 444 14.11 1.25 22.07
CA ILE A 444 14.02 2.71 22.10
C ILE A 444 14.25 3.14 23.54
N GLN A 445 15.33 3.88 23.80
CA GLN A 445 15.67 4.35 25.14
C GLN A 445 15.48 5.88 25.25
N GLY A 446 14.57 6.26 26.15
CA GLY A 446 14.26 7.65 26.47
C GLY A 446 13.25 8.29 25.53
N ASP A 447 13.13 9.61 25.62
CA ASP A 447 12.22 10.36 24.75
C ASP A 447 12.61 10.21 23.28
N TYR A 448 11.61 9.98 22.43
CA TYR A 448 11.81 9.74 21.01
C TYR A 448 10.84 10.58 20.17
N ASN A 449 11.39 11.37 19.25
CA ASN A 449 10.64 12.22 18.32
C ASN A 449 9.62 13.16 19.01
N THR A 450 10.04 13.93 20.01
CA THR A 450 9.11 14.80 20.76
C THR A 450 8.49 15.92 19.92
N ALA A 451 9.08 16.21 18.75
CA ALA A 451 8.53 17.15 17.77
C ALA A 451 7.44 16.55 16.87
N ASN A 452 7.19 15.24 16.96
CA ASN A 452 6.23 14.48 16.14
C ASN A 452 6.43 14.71 14.62
N VAL A 453 7.69 14.63 14.15
CA VAL A 453 7.95 14.54 12.70
C VAL A 453 7.55 13.15 12.19
N PRO A 454 7.36 12.92 10.88
CA PRO A 454 7.00 11.60 10.37
C PRO A 454 8.09 10.56 10.71
N ALA A 455 7.80 9.64 11.62
CA ALA A 455 8.77 8.64 12.04
C ALA A 455 8.19 7.23 12.14
N ALA A 456 9.01 6.24 11.83
CA ALA A 456 8.68 4.83 11.98
C ALA A 456 9.87 4.03 12.56
N VAL A 457 9.56 3.03 13.38
CA VAL A 457 10.52 2.05 13.88
C VAL A 457 9.97 0.66 13.57
N LEU A 458 10.70 -0.11 12.77
CA LEU A 458 10.34 -1.45 12.35
C LEU A 458 11.40 -2.43 12.85
N GLY A 459 11.03 -3.36 13.71
CA GLY A 459 11.95 -4.33 14.28
C GLY A 459 11.31 -5.69 14.42
N ASP A 460 12.13 -6.74 14.48
CA ASP A 460 11.65 -8.09 14.82
C ASP A 460 10.77 -8.06 16.08
N ALA A 461 11.19 -7.30 17.09
CA ALA A 461 10.41 -6.88 18.22
C ALA A 461 10.84 -5.46 18.64
N VAL A 462 9.97 -4.68 19.29
CA VAL A 462 10.28 -3.33 19.78
C VAL A 462 10.07 -3.26 21.29
N THR A 463 11.11 -2.83 22.00
CA THR A 463 11.12 -2.66 23.46
C THR A 463 11.34 -1.20 23.82
N ILE A 464 10.56 -0.68 24.77
CA ILE A 464 10.66 0.68 25.28
C ILE A 464 11.38 0.67 26.62
N LEU A 465 12.43 1.49 26.71
CA LEU A 465 13.21 1.75 27.90
C LEU A 465 13.13 3.25 28.23
N SER A 466 12.97 3.58 29.50
CA SER A 466 12.84 4.95 29.96
C SER A 466 14.16 5.71 29.87
N ASN A 467 14.09 7.03 30.05
CA ASN A 467 15.27 7.88 30.20
C ASN A 467 16.16 7.49 31.42
N ASN A 468 15.66 6.68 32.37
CA ASN A 468 16.39 6.23 33.54
C ASN A 468 16.93 4.80 33.42
N TRP A 469 16.84 4.19 32.23
CA TRP A 469 17.42 2.87 32.00
C TRP A 469 18.94 2.86 32.23
N ASP A 470 19.41 1.82 32.93
CA ASP A 470 20.83 1.58 33.22
C ASP A 470 21.14 0.10 32.99
N ASP A 471 22.10 -0.16 32.10
CA ASP A 471 22.56 -1.49 31.68
C ASP A 471 23.17 -2.30 32.85
N THR A 472 23.55 -1.64 33.95
CA THR A 472 24.17 -2.27 35.12
C THR A 472 23.15 -2.82 36.13
N ASN A 473 21.86 -2.50 35.96
CA ASN A 473 20.82 -2.98 36.86
C ASN A 473 20.66 -4.51 36.81
N ASP A 474 20.16 -5.08 37.91
CA ASP A 474 20.05 -6.52 38.09
C ASP A 474 18.95 -7.16 37.22
N THR A 475 18.77 -8.48 37.36
CA THR A 475 17.82 -9.25 36.56
C THR A 475 16.35 -9.02 36.92
N SER A 476 16.03 -8.26 37.98
CA SER A 476 14.65 -8.02 38.45
C SER A 476 14.18 -6.57 38.18
N TYR A 477 12.90 -6.39 37.81
CA TYR A 477 12.36 -5.05 37.56
C TYR A 477 12.45 -4.11 38.78
N GLY A 478 12.50 -4.64 40.00
CA GLY A 478 12.44 -3.83 41.23
C GLY A 478 13.60 -2.83 41.39
N SER A 479 14.72 -3.05 40.70
CA SER A 479 15.87 -2.13 40.66
C SER A 479 15.81 -1.14 39.48
N ARG A 480 15.00 -1.45 38.46
CA ARG A 480 14.90 -0.74 37.18
C ARG A 480 13.72 0.22 37.18
N ASN A 481 13.79 1.28 38.00
CA ASN A 481 12.69 2.24 38.12
C ASN A 481 12.62 3.16 36.90
N ALA A 482 11.51 3.12 36.18
CA ALA A 482 11.29 3.96 35.02
C ALA A 482 10.98 5.42 35.40
N ILE A 483 11.15 6.33 34.44
CA ILE A 483 10.65 7.71 34.52
C ILE A 483 9.79 8.04 33.31
N ALA A 484 8.95 9.06 33.45
CA ALA A 484 8.03 9.49 32.40
C ALA A 484 8.80 9.69 31.07
N THR A 485 8.25 9.12 30.00
CA THR A 485 8.90 9.06 28.69
C THR A 485 7.84 9.31 27.61
N THR A 486 8.22 10.03 26.56
CA THR A 486 7.35 10.40 25.42
C THR A 486 7.91 9.86 24.13
N ILE A 487 7.11 9.10 23.39
CA ILE A 487 7.49 8.48 22.12
C ILE A 487 6.43 8.79 21.07
N ASN A 488 6.85 9.43 19.98
CA ASN A 488 5.97 9.66 18.83
C ASN A 488 6.52 8.95 17.58
N THR A 489 5.99 7.79 17.21
CA THR A 489 6.46 7.05 16.03
C THR A 489 5.47 5.96 15.66
N ALA A 490 5.34 5.64 14.38
CA ALA A 490 4.79 4.36 13.98
C ALA A 490 5.74 3.24 14.48
N ILE A 491 5.16 2.16 14.99
CA ILE A 491 5.87 0.97 15.45
C ILE A 491 5.34 -0.20 14.64
N VAL A 492 6.25 -0.91 13.95
CA VAL A 492 5.97 -2.23 13.38
C VAL A 492 6.78 -3.25 14.15
N SER A 493 6.10 -4.23 14.73
CA SER A 493 6.74 -5.17 15.64
C SER A 493 6.16 -6.57 15.48
N GLY A 494 7.00 -7.58 15.68
CA GLY A 494 6.56 -8.97 15.76
C GLY A 494 6.05 -9.35 17.15
N ASN A 495 4.98 -10.13 17.17
CA ASN A 495 4.44 -10.70 18.40
C ASN A 495 4.96 -12.12 18.66
N VAL A 496 4.69 -12.66 19.85
CA VAL A 496 4.78 -14.11 20.10
C VAL A 496 3.35 -14.61 20.23
N GLU A 497 2.90 -15.45 19.30
CA GLU A 497 1.49 -15.83 19.18
C GLU A 497 0.90 -16.43 20.47
N SER A 498 -0.29 -15.96 20.85
CA SER A 498 -1.13 -16.69 21.80
C SER A 498 -1.78 -17.88 21.13
N THR A 499 -1.70 -19.05 21.76
CA THR A 499 -2.38 -20.27 21.28
C THR A 499 -3.43 -20.74 22.28
N LEU A 500 -4.50 -21.37 21.80
CA LEU A 500 -5.53 -21.96 22.67
C LEU A 500 -4.89 -23.05 23.56
N GLY A 501 -5.04 -22.90 24.87
CA GLY A 501 -4.40 -23.75 25.89
C GLY A 501 -2.92 -23.42 26.14
N GLY A 502 -2.37 -22.40 25.47
CA GLY A 502 -0.99 -21.94 25.60
C GLY A 502 -0.84 -20.65 26.42
N ASP A 503 0.34 -20.03 26.31
CA ASP A 503 0.66 -18.77 26.98
C ASP A 503 0.03 -17.59 26.26
N TYR A 504 -0.35 -16.55 27.02
CA TYR A 504 -0.79 -15.27 26.47
C TYR A 504 0.41 -14.48 25.97
N SER A 505 0.28 -13.82 24.82
CA SER A 505 1.30 -13.00 24.16
C SER A 505 1.63 -11.70 24.90
N GLY A 506 0.70 -11.23 25.73
CA GLY A 506 0.73 -9.93 26.38
C GLY A 506 -0.21 -8.90 25.73
N GLY A 507 -0.81 -9.20 24.58
CA GLY A 507 -1.75 -8.33 23.87
C GLY A 507 -1.14 -7.04 23.34
N LEU A 508 -1.98 -6.24 22.69
CA LEU A 508 -1.62 -4.94 22.12
C LEU A 508 -0.94 -4.03 23.15
N GLU A 509 -1.44 -4.02 24.38
CA GLU A 509 -0.93 -3.21 25.48
C GLU A 509 0.53 -3.54 25.89
N ASN A 510 1.06 -4.68 25.43
CA ASN A 510 2.46 -5.09 25.63
C ASN A 510 3.15 -5.52 24.33
N LEU A 511 2.61 -5.15 23.15
CA LEU A 511 3.29 -5.37 21.87
C LEU A 511 4.60 -4.56 21.83
N PRO A 512 4.60 -3.24 22.11
CA PRO A 512 5.79 -2.59 22.64
C PRO A 512 6.13 -3.21 24.00
N ARG A 513 7.30 -3.84 24.09
CA ARG A 513 7.71 -4.59 25.27
C ARG A 513 8.31 -3.65 26.32
N TYR A 514 8.33 -4.09 27.58
CA TYR A 514 8.86 -3.35 28.71
C TYR A 514 9.78 -4.22 29.56
N LEU A 515 10.80 -3.60 30.16
CA LEU A 515 11.74 -4.28 31.07
C LEU A 515 11.87 -3.59 32.44
N GLU A 516 11.15 -2.51 32.69
CA GLU A 516 11.30 -1.66 33.88
C GLU A 516 10.07 -1.68 34.80
N ASN A 517 10.24 -1.14 36.00
CA ASN A 517 9.14 -0.82 36.90
C ASN A 517 8.53 0.52 36.53
N TRP A 518 7.33 0.50 35.93
CA TRP A 518 6.60 1.71 35.57
C TRP A 518 5.44 2.06 36.52
N ALA A 519 5.43 1.52 37.75
CA ALA A 519 4.34 1.76 38.69
C ALA A 519 4.09 3.26 38.95
N GLY A 520 2.92 3.76 38.51
CA GLY A 520 2.52 5.17 38.62
C GLY A 520 3.33 6.12 37.72
N ILE A 521 3.98 5.59 36.69
CA ILE A 521 4.77 6.34 35.71
C ILE A 521 4.08 6.27 34.36
N THR A 522 3.85 7.43 33.76
CA THR A 522 3.20 7.54 32.46
C THR A 522 4.16 7.34 31.30
N LEU A 523 3.75 6.50 30.35
CA LEU A 523 4.31 6.45 29.01
C LEU A 523 3.35 7.18 28.05
N ASN A 524 3.81 8.30 27.48
CA ASN A 524 3.07 9.00 26.45
C ASN A 524 3.46 8.43 25.09
N TYR A 525 2.50 7.86 24.37
CA TYR A 525 2.72 7.30 23.05
C TYR A 525 1.75 7.92 22.04
N SER A 526 2.27 8.35 20.90
CA SER A 526 1.47 8.84 19.78
C SER A 526 1.97 8.23 18.47
N GLY A 527 1.15 7.41 17.82
CA GLY A 527 1.56 6.77 16.58
C GLY A 527 0.64 5.64 16.11
N SER A 528 1.09 4.92 15.10
CA SER A 528 0.46 3.69 14.60
C SER A 528 1.17 2.47 15.17
N VAL A 529 0.43 1.48 15.67
CA VAL A 529 0.99 0.21 16.17
C VAL A 529 0.56 -0.91 15.21
N VAL A 530 1.54 -1.55 14.58
CA VAL A 530 1.30 -2.56 13.55
C VAL A 530 1.98 -3.87 13.93
N CYS A 531 1.25 -4.98 13.84
CA CYS A 531 1.78 -6.34 13.97
C CYS A 531 1.54 -7.10 12.66
N LEU A 532 2.60 -7.30 11.88
CA LEU A 532 2.53 -7.99 10.59
C LEU A 532 3.12 -9.40 10.62
N TRP A 533 3.83 -9.79 11.68
CA TRP A 533 4.51 -11.08 11.76
C TRP A 533 4.64 -11.58 13.19
N GLN A 534 5.02 -12.85 13.32
CA GLN A 534 5.53 -13.40 14.56
C GLN A 534 7.05 -13.14 14.64
N SER A 535 7.53 -12.70 15.80
CA SER A 535 8.94 -12.45 16.05
C SER A 535 9.76 -13.74 15.86
N GLU A 536 10.84 -13.66 15.10
CA GLU A 536 11.75 -14.77 14.84
C GLU A 536 12.99 -14.73 15.74
N LYS A 537 13.35 -13.56 16.28
CA LYS A 537 14.55 -13.40 17.14
C LYS A 537 14.19 -13.26 18.62
N ALA A 538 13.27 -12.37 18.99
CA ALA A 538 12.84 -12.18 20.38
C ALA A 538 11.58 -13.02 20.71
N THR A 539 11.78 -14.33 20.80
CA THR A 539 10.71 -15.35 20.82
C THR A 539 10.20 -15.72 22.22
N ALA A 540 10.71 -15.10 23.29
CA ALA A 540 10.33 -15.49 24.64
C ALA A 540 8.86 -15.15 25.00
N SER A 541 8.15 -16.15 25.55
CA SER A 541 6.77 -16.01 26.03
C SER A 541 6.63 -14.89 27.07
N TRP A 542 5.47 -14.24 27.05
CA TRP A 542 5.07 -13.30 28.10
C TRP A 542 4.62 -14.05 29.37
N GLY A 543 4.50 -13.32 30.49
CA GLY A 543 3.97 -13.85 31.76
C GLY A 543 5.02 -14.32 32.77
N LYS A 544 6.31 -14.18 32.44
CA LYS A 544 7.41 -14.46 33.38
C LYS A 544 7.42 -13.47 34.54
N SER A 545 7.82 -13.96 35.72
CA SER A 545 7.96 -13.12 36.92
C SER A 545 9.14 -12.15 36.80
N ASN A 546 9.04 -10.98 37.44
CA ASN A 546 10.11 -10.00 37.57
C ASN A 546 10.62 -9.35 36.25
N VAL A 547 9.84 -9.40 35.17
CA VAL A 547 10.20 -8.75 33.88
C VAL A 547 9.97 -7.23 33.93
N TYR A 548 8.75 -6.79 34.24
CA TYR A 548 8.36 -5.39 34.28
C TYR A 548 7.14 -5.17 35.20
N TYR A 549 6.82 -3.91 35.48
CA TYR A 549 5.50 -3.48 35.97
C TYR A 549 4.91 -2.51 34.95
N PRO A 550 3.61 -2.61 34.58
CA PRO A 550 3.05 -1.84 33.46
C PRO A 550 3.02 -0.32 33.73
N PRO A 551 3.20 0.53 32.69
CA PRO A 551 3.05 1.97 32.80
C PRO A 551 1.58 2.40 32.82
N ASP A 552 1.34 3.63 33.27
CA ASP A 552 0.12 4.35 32.93
C ASP A 552 0.22 4.71 31.43
N ARG A 553 -0.62 4.08 30.60
CA ARG A 553 -0.55 4.22 29.14
C ARG A 553 -1.39 5.41 28.68
N ASN A 554 -0.74 6.48 28.24
CA ASN A 554 -1.39 7.60 27.56
C ASN A 554 -1.13 7.46 26.06
N TRP A 555 -1.97 6.69 25.37
CA TRP A 555 -1.80 6.33 23.96
C TRP A 555 -2.78 7.12 23.09
N SER A 556 -2.30 7.56 21.93
CA SER A 556 -3.11 8.28 20.94
C SER A 556 -2.66 7.97 19.52
N TYR A 557 -3.54 8.17 18.55
CA TYR A 557 -3.15 8.14 17.15
C TYR A 557 -2.76 9.55 16.67
N GLY A 558 -1.51 9.70 16.20
CA GLY A 558 -0.97 11.01 15.81
C GLY A 558 -0.23 11.05 14.47
N MET A 559 -0.56 10.13 13.55
CA MET A 559 0.02 10.13 12.20
C MET A 559 -0.73 11.08 11.26
N ASP A 560 0.01 11.76 10.37
CA ASP A 560 -0.55 12.59 9.31
C ASP A 560 -0.51 11.85 7.97
N VAL A 561 -1.68 11.55 7.41
CA VAL A 561 -1.79 10.85 6.12
C VAL A 561 -1.21 11.66 4.95
N ASN A 562 -1.10 12.98 5.09
CA ASN A 562 -0.45 13.82 4.09
C ASN A 562 1.09 13.78 4.18
N ASN A 563 1.64 13.26 5.27
CA ASN A 563 3.07 13.33 5.58
C ASN A 563 3.51 12.07 6.35
N MET A 564 3.62 10.97 5.62
CA MET A 564 3.96 9.66 6.18
C MET A 564 5.47 9.49 6.41
N PRO A 565 5.89 8.63 7.35
CA PRO A 565 7.30 8.28 7.55
C PRO A 565 7.99 7.84 6.25
N PRO A 566 9.30 8.13 6.07
CA PRO A 566 10.04 7.67 4.91
C PRO A 566 9.97 6.15 4.71
N GLY A 567 9.70 5.72 3.48
CA GLY A 567 9.58 4.30 3.13
C GLY A 567 8.31 3.60 3.62
N THR A 568 7.30 4.33 4.10
CA THR A 568 5.99 3.78 4.53
C THR A 568 5.43 2.82 3.47
N PRO A 569 4.97 1.61 3.86
CA PRO A 569 4.25 0.72 2.96
C PRO A 569 2.94 1.34 2.45
N PHE A 570 2.74 1.28 1.14
CA PHE A 570 1.48 1.66 0.49
C PHE A 570 0.94 0.49 -0.31
N VAL A 571 -0.36 0.22 -0.20
CA VAL A 571 -1.06 -0.49 -1.28
C VAL A 571 -1.40 0.49 -2.39
N ARG A 572 -1.27 0.02 -3.63
CA ARG A 572 -1.54 0.78 -4.85
C ARG A 572 -2.69 0.17 -5.63
N VAL A 573 -3.71 0.98 -5.91
CA VAL A 573 -4.86 0.58 -6.72
C VAL A 573 -4.94 1.47 -7.95
N VAL A 574 -4.55 0.94 -9.11
CA VAL A 574 -4.58 1.69 -10.38
C VAL A 574 -5.93 1.53 -11.08
N SER A 575 -6.66 2.64 -11.18
CA SER A 575 -7.97 2.73 -11.81
C SER A 575 -7.93 3.57 -13.09
N LYS A 576 -8.60 3.08 -14.15
CA LYS A 576 -8.78 3.86 -15.38
C LYS A 576 -9.86 4.91 -15.14
N VAL A 577 -9.55 6.17 -15.38
CA VAL A 577 -10.49 7.30 -15.18
C VAL A 577 -10.83 8.03 -16.47
N GLY A 578 -9.99 7.91 -17.49
CA GLY A 578 -10.19 8.59 -18.76
C GLY A 578 -9.64 7.81 -19.95
N TRP A 579 -10.12 8.19 -21.12
CA TRP A 579 -9.64 7.70 -22.40
C TRP A 579 -9.89 8.75 -23.46
N TYR A 580 -8.90 9.03 -24.31
CA TYR A 580 -9.09 9.86 -25.49
C TYR A 580 -8.20 9.43 -26.65
N HIS A 581 -8.69 9.69 -27.86
CA HIS A 581 -7.95 9.56 -29.10
C HIS A 581 -7.37 10.92 -29.46
N ASP A 582 -6.06 11.00 -29.55
CA ASP A 582 -5.38 12.21 -30.01
C ASP A 582 -5.33 12.23 -31.54
N ILE A 583 -6.06 13.17 -32.13
CA ILE A 583 -6.18 13.34 -33.59
C ILE A 583 -5.12 14.35 -34.00
N ASN A 584 -3.91 13.89 -34.30
CA ASN A 584 -2.89 14.73 -34.94
C ASN A 584 -3.23 15.05 -36.39
#